data_AF-A0A2V7X963-F1
#
_entry.id   AF-A0A2V7X963-F1
#
_cell.length_a   1.000
_cell.length_b   1.000
_cell.length_c   1.000
_cell.angle_alpha   90.00
_cell.angle_beta   90.00
_cell.angle_gamma   90.00
#
_symmetry.space_group_name_H-M   'P 1'
#
loop_
_entity.id
_entity.type
_entity.pdbx_description
1 polymer ?
#
loop_
_entity_poly.entity_id
_entity_poly.type
_entity_poly.pdbx_seq_one_letter_code
_entity_poly.pdbx_strand_id
1 'polypeptide(L)'
;MNPLAPKAKAPAPAEPPISGTHELTPQDISAFLDGIMPQQLATDDIAGAVISIVKDGKVIFAKGYGYSDIEKRTPVSPDSTLFRPGSISKLFTWTAVMQLVEEGKLDLDRDVNDYLDFKIPATYPKPITLRNIMTHTPGFEETIQELFVKDAKDLTPLGEYVKKHLPTRIYPPGTTPAYSNYATTMAGYIVQRVSGQDYYDYIEQHVLKPLKMEHSTFRQPLPDSLKGLASTGYDVASEPAKGFEFVEAAPAGSSSVSAMDMTHFMMAHLQDGKYEGAQILKPETAQLMHSRQFANLPEMNAMCLGFYEETRNGHRIIGHAGDTEAFHSDLHLMADSQLGFFISYNSAGKGEGRAREEVWHAFLDRYFPYEPPKADPVATSAQDIQNVSGHYIVSRRADTTIMKVLNVAGEAKVSGNDDGTLSVSDLKDSSGVPKKFREIAPLLFREVNGQDKVGFKRDETGNFVEAIDFPFMVFQKASLNQNSAFQIPMIITALVLAVLTILLWPVMGIVRRHYGQRLELTPQKRRLRLLVRLACVMFAIFFLAYGLFFSMALKDIGLLSPRGNPWLRLIQIVGWLGVLGTVAAIYSAVQSWRIPQRWWAARLGDTLIALGCLGAVWFVFTWNMLHWSLKY
;
A
#
# COMPACT_ATOMS: atom_id res chain seq x y z
N MET A 1 -66.38 8.94 -43.35
CA MET A 1 -65.88 8.02 -42.30
C MET A 1 -64.55 7.46 -42.78
N ASN A 2 -63.39 7.59 -42.13
CA ASN A 2 -62.94 8.42 -41.01
C ASN A 2 -61.42 8.60 -41.22
N PRO A 3 -60.86 9.83 -41.35
CA PRO A 3 -59.41 10.04 -41.43
C PRO A 3 -58.68 9.81 -40.09
N LEU A 4 -59.42 9.40 -39.05
CA LEU A 4 -58.95 9.10 -37.70
C LEU A 4 -59.10 7.61 -37.36
N ALA A 5 -58.68 6.71 -38.26
CA ALA A 5 -58.45 5.31 -37.89
C ALA A 5 -57.00 5.18 -37.37
N PRO A 6 -56.77 4.82 -36.09
CA PRO A 6 -55.42 4.58 -35.60
C PRO A 6 -54.81 3.40 -36.36
N LYS A 7 -53.64 3.60 -36.98
CA LYS A 7 -52.82 2.49 -37.46
C LYS A 7 -52.52 1.56 -36.28
N ALA A 8 -52.84 0.27 -36.43
CA ALA A 8 -52.43 -0.74 -35.48
C ALA A 8 -50.91 -0.66 -35.27
N LYS A 9 -50.50 -0.43 -34.02
CA LYS A 9 -49.12 -0.37 -33.60
C LYS A 9 -48.51 -1.75 -33.91
N ALA A 10 -47.44 -1.80 -34.71
CA ALA A 10 -46.66 -3.02 -34.84
C ALA A 10 -46.25 -3.50 -33.43
N PRO A 11 -46.31 -4.81 -33.13
CA PRO A 11 -45.83 -5.31 -31.86
C PRO A 11 -44.40 -4.83 -31.67
N ALA A 12 -44.13 -4.23 -30.51
CA ALA A 12 -42.77 -3.89 -30.14
C ALA A 12 -41.90 -5.15 -30.28
N PRO A 13 -40.67 -5.06 -30.79
CA PRO A 13 -39.75 -6.19 -30.71
C PRO A 13 -39.73 -6.63 -29.26
N ALA A 14 -40.02 -7.90 -29.02
CA ALA A 14 -39.94 -8.47 -27.67
C ALA A 14 -38.58 -8.08 -27.11
N GLU A 15 -38.59 -7.41 -25.95
CA GLU A 15 -37.37 -7.24 -25.18
C GLU A 15 -36.71 -8.61 -25.07
N PRO A 16 -35.39 -8.73 -25.36
CA PRO A 16 -34.71 -9.99 -25.14
C PRO A 16 -35.00 -10.39 -23.69
N PRO A 17 -35.36 -11.66 -23.43
CA PRO A 17 -35.59 -12.10 -22.06
C PRO A 17 -34.38 -11.67 -21.24
N ILE A 18 -34.62 -11.04 -20.08
CA ILE A 18 -33.58 -10.89 -19.06
C ILE A 18 -33.14 -12.32 -18.78
N SER A 19 -32.03 -12.72 -19.42
CA SER A 19 -31.50 -14.07 -19.39
C SER A 19 -31.27 -14.41 -17.93
N GLY A 20 -31.82 -15.54 -17.52
CA GLY A 20 -31.92 -15.95 -16.12
C GLY A 20 -30.62 -15.86 -15.35
N THR A 21 -30.76 -15.69 -14.04
CA THR A 21 -29.70 -15.83 -13.05
C THR A 21 -28.74 -16.95 -13.45
N HIS A 22 -27.47 -16.61 -13.70
CA HIS A 22 -26.47 -17.60 -14.06
C HIS A 22 -26.28 -18.57 -12.90
N GLU A 23 -26.41 -19.87 -13.17
CA GLU A 23 -26.18 -20.88 -12.15
C GLU A 23 -24.67 -21.05 -11.93
N LEU A 24 -24.24 -21.11 -10.66
CA LEU A 24 -22.85 -21.34 -10.26
C LEU A 24 -22.45 -22.82 -10.49
N THR A 25 -22.37 -23.21 -11.76
CA THR A 25 -21.98 -24.56 -12.21
C THR A 25 -20.56 -24.53 -12.77
N PRO A 26 -19.80 -25.64 -12.70
CA PRO A 26 -18.46 -25.72 -13.31
C PRO A 26 -18.44 -25.32 -14.79
N GLN A 27 -19.49 -25.67 -15.55
CA GLN A 27 -19.61 -25.37 -16.97
C GLN A 27 -19.80 -23.87 -17.23
N ASP A 28 -20.69 -23.20 -16.47
CA ASP A 28 -20.92 -21.76 -16.63
C ASP A 28 -19.70 -20.95 -16.18
N ILE A 29 -19.05 -21.35 -15.07
CA ILE A 29 -17.81 -20.73 -14.59
C ILE A 29 -16.72 -20.84 -15.64
N SER A 30 -16.51 -22.03 -16.22
CA SER A 30 -15.52 -22.21 -17.27
C SER A 30 -15.83 -21.34 -18.48
N ALA A 31 -17.07 -21.30 -18.95
CA ALA A 31 -17.45 -20.48 -20.10
C ALA A 31 -17.24 -18.97 -19.84
N PHE A 32 -17.58 -18.52 -18.63
CA PHE A 32 -17.38 -17.13 -18.21
C PHE A 32 -15.89 -16.76 -18.14
N LEU A 33 -15.09 -17.50 -17.39
CA LEU A 33 -13.66 -17.21 -17.20
C LEU A 33 -12.86 -17.40 -18.49
N ASP A 34 -13.19 -18.40 -19.31
CA ASP A 34 -12.57 -18.59 -20.63
C ASP A 34 -12.89 -17.46 -21.61
N GLY A 35 -14.02 -16.77 -21.42
CA GLY A 35 -14.41 -15.60 -22.19
C GLY A 35 -13.63 -14.34 -21.83
N ILE A 36 -13.25 -14.15 -20.56
CA ILE A 36 -12.64 -12.89 -20.07
C ILE A 36 -11.12 -12.98 -19.91
N MET A 37 -10.60 -14.11 -19.42
CA MET A 37 -9.20 -14.20 -18.99
C MET A 37 -8.23 -14.02 -20.16
N PRO A 38 -8.37 -14.69 -21.32
CA PRO A 38 -7.45 -14.51 -22.44
C PRO A 38 -7.40 -13.07 -22.96
N GLN A 39 -8.56 -12.37 -22.95
CA GLN A 39 -8.64 -10.98 -23.37
C GLN A 39 -7.95 -10.05 -22.37
N GLN A 40 -8.17 -10.25 -21.07
CA GLN A 40 -7.51 -9.46 -20.03
C GLN A 40 -5.99 -9.65 -20.07
N LEU A 41 -5.52 -10.90 -20.14
CA LEU A 41 -4.08 -11.23 -20.26
C LEU A 41 -3.43 -10.50 -21.44
N ALA A 42 -4.11 -10.46 -22.61
CA ALA A 42 -3.61 -9.78 -23.79
C ALA A 42 -3.66 -8.24 -23.67
N THR A 43 -4.73 -7.69 -23.08
CA THR A 43 -4.93 -6.24 -22.96
C THR A 43 -3.97 -5.63 -21.96
N ASP A 44 -3.81 -6.30 -20.81
CA ASP A 44 -2.97 -5.84 -19.72
C ASP A 44 -1.53 -6.33 -19.84
N ASP A 45 -1.18 -7.08 -20.89
CA ASP A 45 0.17 -7.61 -21.12
C ASP A 45 0.67 -8.43 -19.92
N ILE A 46 -0.14 -9.40 -19.50
CA ILE A 46 0.10 -10.30 -18.37
C ILE A 46 0.46 -11.69 -18.90
N ALA A 47 1.54 -12.29 -18.37
CA ALA A 47 2.11 -13.52 -18.91
C ALA A 47 1.23 -14.75 -18.62
N GLY A 48 0.72 -14.88 -17.40
CA GLY A 48 -0.08 -16.00 -16.96
C GLY A 48 -0.85 -15.73 -15.68
N ALA A 49 -1.90 -16.52 -15.49
CA ALA A 49 -2.78 -16.46 -14.33
C ALA A 49 -3.23 -17.85 -13.92
N VAL A 50 -3.61 -18.01 -12.66
CA VAL A 50 -4.27 -19.21 -12.16
C VAL A 50 -5.48 -18.83 -11.31
N ILE A 51 -6.56 -19.58 -11.45
CA ILE A 51 -7.79 -19.41 -10.65
C ILE A 51 -8.21 -20.77 -10.09
N SER A 52 -8.63 -20.81 -8.82
CA SER A 52 -9.33 -21.94 -8.23
C SER A 52 -10.53 -21.49 -7.40
N ILE A 53 -11.62 -22.27 -7.46
CA ILE A 53 -12.89 -21.97 -6.81
C ILE A 53 -13.40 -23.24 -6.14
N VAL A 54 -13.73 -23.12 -4.85
CA VAL A 54 -14.36 -24.18 -4.06
C VAL A 54 -15.76 -23.78 -3.64
N LYS A 55 -16.67 -24.75 -3.58
CA LYS A 55 -18.05 -24.57 -3.10
C LYS A 55 -18.50 -25.83 -2.39
N ASP A 56 -19.09 -25.67 -1.20
CA ASP A 56 -19.67 -26.77 -0.41
C ASP A 56 -18.68 -27.95 -0.21
N GLY A 57 -17.42 -27.61 0.10
CA GLY A 57 -16.35 -28.59 0.35
C GLY A 57 -15.84 -29.32 -0.90
N LYS A 58 -16.07 -28.78 -2.11
CA LYS A 58 -15.61 -29.36 -3.38
C LYS A 58 -14.93 -28.31 -4.25
N VAL A 59 -13.92 -28.72 -5.00
CA VAL A 59 -13.36 -27.92 -6.10
C VAL A 59 -14.37 -27.91 -7.25
N ILE A 60 -14.86 -26.74 -7.60
CA ILE A 60 -15.82 -26.55 -8.72
C ILE A 60 -15.15 -25.94 -9.95
N PHE A 61 -13.98 -25.33 -9.80
CA PHE A 61 -13.17 -24.82 -10.90
C PHE A 61 -11.70 -24.73 -10.49
N ALA A 62 -10.79 -25.09 -11.40
CA ALA A 62 -9.35 -24.83 -11.26
C ALA A 62 -8.73 -24.77 -12.66
N LYS A 63 -8.09 -23.66 -13.02
CA LYS A 63 -7.52 -23.49 -14.37
C LYS A 63 -6.35 -22.51 -14.38
N GLY A 64 -5.34 -22.84 -15.18
CA GLY A 64 -4.26 -21.94 -15.57
C GLY A 64 -4.53 -21.32 -16.93
N TYR A 65 -4.15 -20.05 -17.07
CA TYR A 65 -4.22 -19.27 -18.30
C TYR A 65 -2.85 -18.70 -18.63
N GLY A 66 -2.52 -18.57 -19.92
CA GLY A 66 -1.24 -18.05 -20.37
C GLY A 66 -0.07 -18.98 -20.03
N TYR A 67 1.08 -18.38 -19.72
CA TYR A 67 2.35 -19.09 -19.53
C TYR A 67 2.99 -18.79 -18.17
N SER A 68 3.53 -19.83 -17.55
CA SER A 68 4.40 -19.74 -16.38
C SER A 68 5.83 -19.34 -16.75
N ASP A 69 6.23 -19.65 -18.00
CA ASP A 69 7.50 -19.25 -18.61
C ASP A 69 7.23 -18.91 -20.09
N ILE A 70 7.37 -17.62 -20.44
CA ILE A 70 7.10 -17.09 -21.78
C ILE A 70 8.13 -17.58 -22.79
N GLU A 71 9.41 -17.62 -22.42
CA GLU A 71 10.50 -18.04 -23.31
C GLU A 71 10.33 -19.50 -23.72
N LYS A 72 10.03 -20.38 -22.75
CA LYS A 72 9.80 -21.81 -22.99
C LYS A 72 8.38 -22.12 -23.44
N ARG A 73 7.47 -21.15 -23.42
CA ARG A 73 6.02 -21.34 -23.63
C ARG A 73 5.45 -22.44 -22.73
N THR A 74 5.89 -22.50 -21.48
CA THR A 74 5.37 -23.46 -20.52
C THR A 74 4.01 -22.98 -20.04
N PRO A 75 2.91 -23.73 -20.28
CA PRO A 75 1.59 -23.29 -19.86
C PRO A 75 1.49 -23.25 -18.33
N VAL A 76 0.60 -22.41 -17.82
CA VAL A 76 0.25 -22.43 -16.39
C VAL A 76 -0.55 -23.70 -16.08
N SER A 77 -0.12 -24.46 -15.09
CA SER A 77 -0.84 -25.61 -14.53
C SER A 77 -1.44 -25.23 -13.17
N PRO A 78 -2.77 -25.42 -12.94
CA PRO A 78 -3.36 -25.16 -11.64
C PRO A 78 -2.88 -26.13 -10.55
N ASP A 79 -2.46 -27.34 -10.92
CA ASP A 79 -2.03 -28.39 -10.00
C ASP A 79 -0.60 -28.19 -9.49
N SER A 80 0.29 -27.73 -10.38
CA SER A 80 1.74 -27.78 -10.14
C SER A 80 2.47 -26.45 -10.25
N THR A 81 2.01 -25.50 -11.06
CA THR A 81 2.74 -24.22 -11.20
C THR A 81 2.66 -23.43 -9.90
N LEU A 82 3.83 -23.09 -9.35
CA LEU A 82 3.93 -22.32 -8.12
C LEU A 82 3.86 -20.83 -8.42
N PHE A 83 2.87 -20.16 -7.84
CA PHE A 83 2.77 -18.71 -7.76
C PHE A 83 3.23 -18.23 -6.39
N ARG A 84 3.63 -16.97 -6.29
CA ARG A 84 4.06 -16.34 -5.03
C ARG A 84 2.99 -15.37 -4.55
N PRO A 85 1.99 -15.80 -3.76
CA PRO A 85 0.80 -14.98 -3.50
C PRO A 85 1.03 -13.85 -2.50
N GLY A 86 2.28 -13.42 -2.31
CA GLY A 86 2.68 -12.35 -1.41
C GLY A 86 2.02 -12.45 -0.05
N SER A 87 1.29 -11.40 0.34
CA SER A 87 0.73 -11.26 1.68
C SER A 87 -0.36 -12.26 2.08
N ILE A 88 -0.87 -13.09 1.16
CA ILE A 88 -1.71 -14.25 1.53
C ILE A 88 -0.92 -15.21 2.45
N SER A 89 0.42 -15.21 2.36
CA SER A 89 1.34 -15.87 3.29
C SER A 89 1.00 -15.63 4.76
N LYS A 90 0.49 -14.44 5.10
CA LYS A 90 0.16 -14.08 6.48
C LYS A 90 -0.91 -14.99 7.07
N LEU A 91 -1.87 -15.45 6.26
CA LEU A 91 -2.94 -16.33 6.71
C LEU A 91 -2.39 -17.64 7.28
N PHE A 92 -1.32 -18.20 6.70
CA PHE A 92 -0.63 -19.37 7.25
C PHE A 92 0.05 -19.07 8.58
N THR A 93 0.75 -17.92 8.68
CA THR A 93 1.36 -17.46 9.93
C THR A 93 0.30 -17.27 11.03
N TRP A 94 -0.84 -16.69 10.69
CA TRP A 94 -1.94 -16.47 11.63
C TRP A 94 -2.60 -17.77 12.07
N THR A 95 -2.77 -18.74 11.18
CA THR A 95 -3.19 -20.09 11.53
C THR A 95 -2.22 -20.73 12.53
N ALA A 96 -0.91 -20.59 12.33
CA ALA A 96 0.09 -21.09 13.28
C ALA A 96 0.06 -20.37 14.65
N VAL A 97 -0.17 -19.05 14.67
CA VAL A 97 -0.40 -18.32 15.92
C VAL A 97 -1.63 -18.87 16.65
N MET A 98 -2.74 -19.07 15.93
CA MET A 98 -3.98 -19.57 16.51
C MET A 98 -3.85 -21.03 17.00
N GLN A 99 -3.07 -21.88 16.32
CA GLN A 99 -2.71 -23.22 16.81
C GLN A 99 -2.02 -23.16 18.18
N LEU A 100 -1.04 -22.28 18.35
CA LEU A 100 -0.36 -22.10 19.64
C LEU A 100 -1.24 -21.43 20.71
N VAL A 101 -2.26 -20.64 20.31
CA VAL A 101 -3.29 -20.14 21.23
C VAL A 101 -4.16 -21.30 21.73
N GLU A 102 -4.56 -22.23 20.86
CA GLU A 102 -5.33 -23.42 21.27
C GLU A 102 -4.57 -24.34 22.22
N GLU A 103 -3.25 -24.41 22.07
CA GLU A 103 -2.36 -25.15 22.95
C GLU A 103 -2.12 -24.43 24.29
N GLY A 104 -2.63 -23.20 24.46
CA GLY A 104 -2.42 -22.38 25.66
C GLY A 104 -0.99 -21.85 25.79
N LYS A 105 -0.20 -21.90 24.71
CA LYS A 105 1.18 -21.41 24.68
C LYS A 105 1.28 -19.93 24.33
N LEU A 106 0.30 -19.43 23.56
CA LEU A 106 0.12 -18.02 23.27
C LEU A 106 -1.21 -17.52 23.84
N ASP A 107 -1.20 -16.28 24.27
CA ASP A 107 -2.37 -15.50 24.67
C ASP A 107 -2.44 -14.26 23.78
N LEU A 108 -3.61 -14.05 23.16
CA LEU A 108 -3.86 -12.97 22.20
C LEU A 108 -3.72 -11.58 22.83
N ASP A 109 -3.98 -11.43 24.12
CA ASP A 109 -4.06 -10.14 24.82
C ASP A 109 -2.88 -9.89 25.78
N ARG A 110 -1.91 -10.82 25.81
CA ARG A 110 -0.67 -10.69 26.57
C ARG A 110 0.35 -9.81 25.86
N ASP A 111 1.21 -9.14 26.63
CA ASP A 111 2.35 -8.38 26.09
C ASP A 111 3.27 -9.30 25.29
N VAL A 112 3.50 -8.96 24.03
CA VAL A 112 4.36 -9.76 23.14
C VAL A 112 5.82 -9.78 23.59
N ASN A 113 6.27 -8.84 24.42
CA ASN A 113 7.60 -8.88 25.03
C ASN A 113 7.83 -10.16 25.84
N ASP A 114 6.77 -10.79 26.38
CA ASP A 114 6.88 -12.03 27.15
C ASP A 114 7.24 -13.24 26.27
N TYR A 115 7.07 -13.14 24.95
CA TYR A 115 7.40 -14.20 23.99
C TYR A 115 8.70 -13.95 23.21
N LEU A 116 9.29 -12.75 23.35
CA LEU A 116 10.46 -12.30 22.60
C LEU A 116 11.73 -12.44 23.45
N ASP A 117 12.88 -12.60 22.78
CA ASP A 117 14.21 -12.58 23.41
C ASP A 117 14.92 -11.22 23.30
N PHE A 118 14.17 -10.20 22.87
CA PHE A 118 14.55 -8.80 22.88
C PHE A 118 13.35 -7.97 23.35
N LYS A 119 13.60 -6.71 23.70
CA LYS A 119 12.58 -5.82 24.25
C LYS A 119 12.15 -4.77 23.23
N ILE A 120 10.85 -4.69 22.97
CA ILE A 120 10.22 -3.56 22.31
C ILE A 120 10.11 -2.41 23.32
N PRO A 121 10.62 -1.21 23.01
CA PRO A 121 10.50 -0.06 23.91
C PRO A 121 9.06 0.26 24.29
N ALA A 122 8.87 0.63 25.56
CA ALA A 122 7.58 1.08 26.10
C ALA A 122 7.30 2.54 25.69
N THR A 123 7.03 2.76 24.39
CA THR A 123 6.73 4.09 23.83
C THR A 123 5.37 4.63 24.28
N TYR A 124 4.41 3.74 24.59
CA TYR A 124 3.06 4.08 25.03
C TYR A 124 2.68 3.26 26.27
N PRO A 125 1.68 3.69 27.07
CA PRO A 125 1.31 3.01 28.32
C PRO A 125 0.81 1.57 28.14
N LYS A 126 0.12 1.28 27.03
CA LYS A 126 -0.37 -0.07 26.72
C LYS A 126 0.71 -0.89 25.99
N PRO A 127 0.88 -2.17 26.35
CA PRO A 127 1.76 -3.07 25.61
C PRO A 127 1.19 -3.40 24.24
N ILE A 128 2.03 -3.97 23.37
CA ILE A 128 1.58 -4.56 22.11
C ILE A 128 1.14 -5.99 22.41
N THR A 129 0.00 -6.40 21.84
CA THR A 129 -0.53 -7.77 21.96
C THR A 129 -0.56 -8.46 20.60
N LEU A 130 -0.70 -9.79 20.57
CA LEU A 130 -0.89 -10.53 19.31
C LEU A 130 -2.18 -10.10 18.61
N ARG A 131 -3.25 -9.77 19.36
CA ARG A 131 -4.47 -9.18 18.79
C ARG A 131 -4.20 -7.87 18.06
N ASN A 132 -3.33 -7.01 18.62
CA ASN A 132 -2.94 -5.78 17.92
C ASN A 132 -2.15 -6.08 16.65
N ILE A 133 -1.24 -7.05 16.68
CA ILE A 133 -0.46 -7.45 15.51
C ILE A 133 -1.37 -7.98 14.39
N MET A 134 -2.28 -8.91 14.72
CA MET A 134 -3.19 -9.56 13.76
C MET A 134 -4.27 -8.62 13.20
N THR A 135 -4.54 -7.50 13.88
CA THR A 135 -5.44 -6.43 13.41
C THR A 135 -4.70 -5.25 12.80
N HIS A 136 -3.37 -5.35 12.61
CA HIS A 136 -2.52 -4.25 12.14
C HIS A 136 -2.64 -2.96 12.96
N THR A 137 -2.89 -3.07 14.26
CA THR A 137 -2.90 -1.95 15.21
C THR A 137 -1.73 -1.94 16.23
N PRO A 138 -0.51 -2.47 15.95
CA PRO A 138 0.59 -2.43 16.94
C PRO A 138 1.22 -1.02 17.08
N GLY A 139 0.95 -0.14 16.11
CA GLY A 139 1.39 1.26 16.10
C GLY A 139 2.78 1.50 15.51
N PHE A 140 3.38 0.49 14.87
CA PHE A 140 4.63 0.65 14.12
C PHE A 140 4.44 1.54 12.89
N GLU A 141 5.45 2.34 12.58
CA GLU A 141 5.57 2.99 11.27
C GLU A 141 5.93 1.96 10.18
N GLU A 142 5.71 2.33 8.91
CA GLU A 142 6.11 1.49 7.78
C GLU A 142 7.63 1.47 7.62
N THR A 143 8.17 0.30 7.24
CA THR A 143 9.58 0.09 6.92
C THR A 143 9.69 -0.57 5.57
N ILE A 144 10.51 0.01 4.69
CA ILE A 144 10.63 -0.45 3.30
C ILE A 144 12.01 -1.04 2.98
N GLN A 145 13.02 -0.79 3.80
CA GLN A 145 14.36 -1.29 3.58
C GLN A 145 14.43 -2.80 3.76
N GLU A 146 15.06 -3.46 2.79
CA GLU A 146 15.34 -4.90 2.80
C GLU A 146 14.07 -5.76 2.98
N LEU A 147 12.92 -5.37 2.39
CA LEU A 147 11.76 -6.27 2.29
C LEU A 147 12.03 -7.44 1.32
N PHE A 148 12.83 -7.17 0.29
CA PHE A 148 13.32 -8.12 -0.69
C PHE A 148 14.84 -8.06 -0.74
N VAL A 149 15.47 -9.21 -0.97
CA VAL A 149 16.91 -9.32 -1.21
C VAL A 149 17.17 -9.96 -2.58
N LYS A 150 18.36 -9.73 -3.12
CA LYS A 150 18.69 -10.17 -4.47
C LYS A 150 18.95 -11.66 -4.56
N ASP A 151 19.68 -12.21 -3.59
CA ASP A 151 20.14 -13.59 -3.60
C ASP A 151 19.77 -14.30 -2.27
N ALA A 152 19.54 -15.61 -2.33
CA ALA A 152 19.24 -16.43 -1.15
C ALA A 152 20.25 -16.27 0.02
N LYS A 153 21.53 -16.04 -0.30
CA LYS A 153 22.61 -15.88 0.69
C LYS A 153 22.50 -14.60 1.51
N ASP A 154 21.70 -13.64 1.03
CA ASP A 154 21.51 -12.34 1.67
C ASP A 154 20.33 -12.38 2.65
N LEU A 155 19.54 -13.47 2.66
CA LEU A 155 18.47 -13.69 3.63
C LEU A 155 19.03 -13.79 5.05
N THR A 156 18.43 -13.07 5.99
CA THR A 156 18.81 -13.14 7.40
C THR A 156 17.86 -14.07 8.19
N PRO A 157 18.37 -14.75 9.23
CA PRO A 157 17.51 -15.51 10.13
C PRO A 157 16.44 -14.62 10.78
N LEU A 158 15.21 -15.13 10.96
CA LEU A 158 14.06 -14.35 11.44
C LEU A 158 14.35 -13.54 12.71
N GLY A 159 15.04 -14.15 13.67
CA GLY A 159 15.40 -13.50 14.93
C GLY A 159 16.38 -12.34 14.76
N GLU A 160 17.27 -12.40 13.79
CA GLU A 160 18.20 -11.31 13.47
C GLU A 160 17.45 -10.18 12.74
N TYR A 161 16.61 -10.52 11.75
CA TYR A 161 15.78 -9.57 11.02
C TYR A 161 14.94 -8.72 11.98
N VAL A 162 14.13 -9.33 12.84
CA VAL A 162 13.20 -8.60 13.71
C VAL A 162 13.93 -7.71 14.73
N LYS A 163 15.14 -8.09 15.16
CA LYS A 163 15.97 -7.26 16.06
C LYS A 163 16.61 -6.08 15.34
N LYS A 164 17.08 -6.30 14.11
CA LYS A 164 17.79 -5.29 13.32
C LYS A 164 16.83 -4.22 12.76
N HIS A 165 15.61 -4.61 12.41
CA HIS A 165 14.62 -3.81 11.69
C HIS A 165 13.46 -3.29 12.56
N LEU A 166 13.56 -3.30 13.90
CA LEU A 166 12.51 -2.80 14.80
C LEU A 166 12.10 -1.34 14.45
N PRO A 167 10.86 -1.11 13.96
CA PRO A 167 10.38 0.22 13.59
C PRO A 167 10.05 1.08 14.80
N THR A 168 10.05 2.41 14.63
CA THR A 168 9.51 3.30 15.64
C THR A 168 8.00 3.13 15.74
N ARG A 169 7.45 3.32 16.94
CA ARG A 169 6.00 3.36 17.14
C ARG A 169 5.50 4.79 17.08
N ILE A 170 4.54 5.04 16.20
CA ILE A 170 3.94 6.35 15.96
C ILE A 170 2.46 6.41 16.37
N TYR A 171 1.88 5.28 16.78
CA TYR A 171 0.55 5.22 17.39
C TYR A 171 0.52 4.35 18.67
N PRO A 172 -0.39 4.65 19.61
CA PRO A 172 -0.75 3.70 20.66
C PRO A 172 -1.29 2.38 20.09
N PRO A 173 -1.07 1.22 20.74
CA PRO A 173 -1.60 -0.05 20.26
C PRO A 173 -3.13 -0.08 20.35
N GLY A 174 -3.76 -0.66 19.33
CA GLY A 174 -5.21 -0.84 19.28
C GLY A 174 -6.00 0.38 18.81
N THR A 175 -5.36 1.50 18.46
CA THR A 175 -6.08 2.75 18.10
C THR A 175 -6.15 2.99 16.60
N THR A 176 -5.05 2.77 15.89
CA THR A 176 -4.89 3.18 14.49
C THR A 176 -4.39 2.00 13.68
N PRO A 177 -5.13 1.56 12.65
CA PRO A 177 -4.65 0.50 11.78
C PRO A 177 -3.56 1.06 10.87
N ALA A 178 -2.42 0.40 10.85
CA ALA A 178 -1.31 0.64 9.96
C ALA A 178 -0.69 -0.73 9.65
N TYR A 179 -1.03 -1.24 8.46
CA TYR A 179 -0.53 -2.51 7.95
C TYR A 179 0.98 -2.67 8.15
N SER A 180 1.42 -3.83 8.64
CA SER A 180 2.81 -4.04 9.03
C SER A 180 3.30 -5.45 8.69
N ASN A 181 4.20 -5.51 7.70
CA ASN A 181 4.94 -6.73 7.40
C ASN A 181 5.87 -7.11 8.55
N TYR A 182 6.59 -6.14 9.12
CA TYR A 182 7.46 -6.33 10.28
C TYR A 182 6.73 -7.02 11.45
N ALA A 183 5.54 -6.52 11.83
CA ALA A 183 4.78 -7.10 12.93
C ALA A 183 4.36 -8.55 12.65
N THR A 184 4.06 -8.87 11.39
CA THR A 184 3.73 -10.24 10.96
C THR A 184 4.95 -11.14 11.02
N THR A 185 6.11 -10.67 10.55
CA THR A 185 7.37 -11.41 10.67
C THR A 185 7.76 -11.65 12.13
N MET A 186 7.52 -10.67 13.00
CA MET A 186 7.69 -10.83 14.44
C MET A 186 6.76 -11.90 15.03
N ALA A 187 5.51 -12.01 14.55
CA ALA A 187 4.62 -13.10 14.96
C ALA A 187 5.13 -14.47 14.48
N GLY A 188 5.66 -14.57 13.25
CA GLY A 188 6.33 -15.79 12.78
C GLY A 188 7.55 -16.15 13.64
N TYR A 189 8.33 -15.16 14.08
CA TYR A 189 9.41 -15.38 15.03
C TYR A 189 8.92 -15.83 16.42
N ILE A 190 7.80 -15.28 16.91
CA ILE A 190 7.14 -15.74 18.14
C ILE A 190 6.71 -17.20 18.02
N VAL A 191 6.12 -17.61 16.88
CA VAL A 191 5.79 -19.02 16.60
C VAL A 191 7.04 -19.89 16.73
N GLN A 192 8.14 -19.52 16.10
CA GLN A 192 9.42 -20.25 16.19
C GLN A 192 9.93 -20.35 17.63
N ARG A 193 9.90 -19.24 18.38
CA ARG A 193 10.38 -19.17 19.76
C ARG A 193 9.55 -20.03 20.72
N VAL A 194 8.23 -19.96 20.62
CA VAL A 194 7.30 -20.57 21.57
C VAL A 194 7.06 -22.05 21.24
N SER A 195 7.07 -22.43 19.96
CA SER A 195 7.00 -23.84 19.56
C SER A 195 8.31 -24.60 19.76
N GLY A 196 9.44 -23.90 19.74
CA GLY A 196 10.78 -24.51 19.73
C GLY A 196 11.18 -25.12 18.38
N GLN A 197 10.38 -24.91 17.33
CA GLN A 197 10.63 -25.37 15.96
C GLN A 197 11.06 -24.21 15.08
N ASP A 198 11.85 -24.46 14.04
CA ASP A 198 12.04 -23.47 12.98
C ASP A 198 10.68 -23.09 12.36
N TYR A 199 10.50 -21.82 11.99
CA TYR A 199 9.22 -21.34 11.46
C TYR A 199 8.78 -22.11 10.20
N TYR A 200 9.72 -22.40 9.28
CA TYR A 200 9.41 -23.12 8.05
C TYR A 200 8.98 -24.55 8.35
N ASP A 201 9.69 -25.22 9.26
CA ASP A 201 9.34 -26.56 9.73
C ASP A 201 7.95 -26.58 10.38
N TYR A 202 7.61 -25.58 11.19
CA TYR A 202 6.31 -25.49 11.85
C TYR A 202 5.17 -25.40 10.83
N ILE A 203 5.27 -24.48 9.86
CA ILE A 203 4.24 -24.33 8.81
C ILE A 203 4.09 -25.62 8.00
N GLU A 204 5.21 -26.24 7.60
CA GLU A 204 5.18 -27.47 6.81
C GLU A 204 4.52 -28.63 7.57
N GLN A 205 4.84 -28.79 8.86
CA GLN A 205 4.35 -29.91 9.67
C GLN A 205 2.92 -29.74 10.19
N HIS A 206 2.53 -28.53 10.58
CA HIS A 206 1.27 -28.27 11.29
C HIS A 206 0.18 -27.64 10.42
N VAL A 207 0.53 -27.13 9.23
CA VAL A 207 -0.43 -26.52 8.30
C VAL A 207 -0.41 -27.23 6.93
N LEU A 208 0.72 -27.22 6.22
CA LEU A 208 0.75 -27.69 4.83
C LEU A 208 0.53 -29.20 4.71
N LYS A 209 1.27 -30.01 5.49
CA LYS A 209 1.17 -31.47 5.44
C LYS A 209 -0.20 -32.01 5.87
N PRO A 210 -0.83 -31.54 6.97
CA PRO A 210 -2.20 -31.96 7.33
C PRO A 210 -3.22 -31.65 6.23
N LEU A 211 -3.01 -30.55 5.49
CA LEU A 211 -3.87 -30.14 4.38
C LEU A 211 -3.47 -30.75 3.03
N LYS A 212 -2.47 -31.63 3.00
CA LYS A 212 -1.96 -32.24 1.76
C LYS A 212 -1.56 -31.19 0.71
N MET A 213 -0.95 -30.09 1.14
CA MET A 213 -0.45 -29.02 0.27
C MET A 213 0.99 -29.34 -0.15
N GLU A 214 1.15 -30.29 -1.07
CA GLU A 214 2.46 -30.83 -1.48
C GLU A 214 3.23 -29.92 -2.45
N HIS A 215 2.53 -28.98 -3.10
CA HIS A 215 3.05 -27.95 -3.98
C HIS A 215 2.99 -26.57 -3.31
N SER A 216 3.35 -26.53 -2.02
CA SER A 216 3.38 -25.32 -1.22
C SER A 216 4.60 -25.29 -0.30
N THR A 217 5.26 -24.14 -0.18
CA THR A 217 6.37 -23.95 0.75
C THR A 217 6.61 -22.48 1.07
N PHE A 218 7.22 -22.22 2.23
CA PHE A 218 7.75 -20.90 2.58
C PHE A 218 9.27 -20.80 2.34
N ARG A 219 9.93 -21.91 2.00
CA ARG A 219 11.39 -22.00 1.91
C ARG A 219 11.94 -21.24 0.71
N GLN A 220 13.04 -20.54 0.96
CA GLN A 220 13.78 -19.77 -0.02
C GLN A 220 15.28 -20.06 0.17
N PRO A 221 15.99 -20.60 -0.83
CA PRO A 221 15.49 -20.99 -2.15
C PRO A 221 14.50 -22.16 -2.07
N LEU A 222 13.72 -22.35 -3.13
CA LEU A 222 12.79 -23.49 -3.21
C LEU A 222 13.53 -24.82 -3.02
N PRO A 223 12.90 -25.82 -2.37
CA PRO A 223 13.39 -27.20 -2.33
C PRO A 223 13.55 -27.78 -3.74
N ASP A 224 14.49 -28.71 -3.93
CA ASP A 224 14.79 -29.29 -5.25
C ASP A 224 13.56 -29.88 -5.96
N SER A 225 12.64 -30.49 -5.21
CA SER A 225 11.38 -31.04 -5.73
C SER A 225 10.43 -29.98 -6.30
N LEU A 226 10.55 -28.73 -5.86
CA LEU A 226 9.66 -27.62 -6.22
C LEU A 226 10.31 -26.62 -7.19
N LYS A 227 11.65 -26.61 -7.32
CA LYS A 227 12.39 -25.67 -8.17
C LYS A 227 11.90 -25.65 -9.62
N GLY A 228 11.61 -26.83 -10.20
CA GLY A 228 11.16 -26.96 -11.59
C GLY A 228 9.72 -26.51 -11.83
N LEU A 229 8.97 -26.18 -10.78
CA LEU A 229 7.56 -25.83 -10.83
C LEU A 229 7.30 -24.33 -10.65
N ALA A 230 8.33 -23.55 -10.33
CA ALA A 230 8.22 -22.12 -10.11
C ALA A 230 7.76 -21.40 -11.37
N SER A 231 6.70 -20.59 -11.26
CA SER A 231 6.41 -19.60 -12.29
C SER A 231 7.51 -18.54 -12.30
N THR A 232 7.89 -18.13 -13.50
CA THR A 232 8.70 -16.93 -13.72
C THR A 232 7.80 -15.69 -13.52
N GLY A 233 8.34 -14.65 -12.90
CA GLY A 233 7.67 -13.36 -12.72
C GLY A 233 8.08 -12.34 -13.79
N TYR A 234 7.21 -11.39 -14.09
CA TYR A 234 7.44 -10.34 -15.10
C TYR A 234 6.90 -8.99 -14.60
N ASP A 235 7.45 -7.86 -15.09
CA ASP A 235 6.73 -6.58 -14.98
C ASP A 235 5.52 -6.60 -15.93
N VAL A 236 5.78 -6.89 -17.20
CA VAL A 236 4.78 -7.16 -18.24
C VAL A 236 5.26 -8.33 -19.11
N ALA A 237 4.35 -9.05 -19.77
CA ALA A 237 4.67 -10.25 -20.54
C ALA A 237 5.60 -9.98 -21.74
N SER A 238 5.58 -8.75 -22.27
CA SER A 238 6.45 -8.32 -23.36
C SER A 238 7.88 -7.92 -22.94
N GLU A 239 8.16 -7.90 -21.64
CA GLU A 239 9.49 -7.59 -21.08
C GLU A 239 10.23 -8.85 -20.60
N PRO A 240 11.57 -8.77 -20.40
CA PRO A 240 12.35 -9.90 -19.91
C PRO A 240 11.85 -10.41 -18.55
N ALA A 241 12.01 -11.72 -18.36
CA ALA A 241 11.76 -12.39 -17.08
C ALA A 241 12.52 -11.74 -15.91
N LYS A 242 11.85 -11.63 -14.77
CA LYS A 242 12.50 -11.36 -13.48
C LYS A 242 13.07 -12.64 -12.88
N GLY A 243 14.06 -12.46 -12.00
CA GLY A 243 14.59 -13.54 -11.18
C GLY A 243 13.61 -14.00 -10.10
N PHE A 244 13.97 -15.07 -9.39
CA PHE A 244 13.22 -15.49 -8.20
C PHE A 244 13.30 -14.41 -7.12
N GLU A 245 12.16 -14.00 -6.58
CA GLU A 245 12.06 -12.96 -5.58
C GLU A 245 12.32 -13.52 -4.18
N PHE A 246 13.39 -13.10 -3.53
CA PHE A 246 13.68 -13.49 -2.15
C PHE A 246 13.05 -12.48 -1.18
N VAL A 247 11.98 -12.89 -0.49
CA VAL A 247 11.27 -12.07 0.49
C VAL A 247 11.94 -12.24 1.85
N GLU A 248 12.52 -11.16 2.38
CA GLU A 248 13.23 -11.13 3.67
C GLU A 248 12.26 -11.30 4.84
N ALA A 249 11.12 -10.60 4.77
CA ALA A 249 10.03 -10.68 5.72
C ALA A 249 9.21 -11.98 5.51
N ALA A 250 9.87 -13.14 5.52
CA ALA A 250 9.33 -14.39 4.97
C ALA A 250 7.93 -14.81 5.50
N PRO A 251 7.64 -14.81 6.82
CA PRO A 251 6.30 -15.11 7.34
C PRO A 251 5.20 -14.18 6.80
N ALA A 252 5.57 -12.98 6.36
CA ALA A 252 4.65 -12.00 5.84
C ALA A 252 4.38 -12.14 4.33
N GLY A 253 5.21 -12.87 3.56
CA GLY A 253 5.10 -12.82 2.10
C GLY A 253 5.83 -13.87 1.25
N SER A 254 6.55 -14.84 1.82
CA SER A 254 7.44 -15.70 1.03
C SER A 254 6.83 -16.95 0.41
N SER A 255 5.56 -17.27 0.71
CA SER A 255 4.98 -18.54 0.29
C SER A 255 5.03 -18.69 -1.24
N SER A 256 5.28 -19.90 -1.70
CA SER A 256 5.04 -20.36 -3.06
C SER A 256 3.99 -21.45 -2.99
N VAL A 257 2.91 -21.36 -3.78
CA VAL A 257 1.75 -22.27 -3.72
C VAL A 257 1.23 -22.59 -5.13
N SER A 258 0.65 -23.76 -5.32
CA SER A 258 -0.22 -24.04 -6.46
C SER A 258 -1.67 -23.64 -6.16
N ALA A 259 -2.48 -23.43 -7.19
CA ALA A 259 -3.90 -23.08 -6.99
C ALA A 259 -4.71 -24.25 -6.43
N MET A 260 -4.32 -25.49 -6.75
CA MET A 260 -4.95 -26.69 -6.21
C MET A 260 -4.70 -26.82 -4.70
N ASP A 261 -3.47 -26.61 -4.24
CA ASP A 261 -3.16 -26.62 -2.80
C ASP A 261 -3.95 -25.55 -2.04
N MET A 262 -4.12 -24.36 -2.63
CA MET A 262 -4.93 -23.30 -2.03
C MET A 262 -6.40 -23.71 -1.86
N THR A 263 -6.94 -24.62 -2.68
CA THR A 263 -8.30 -25.14 -2.46
C THR A 263 -8.43 -25.88 -1.13
N HIS A 264 -7.40 -26.62 -0.72
CA HIS A 264 -7.40 -27.35 0.55
C HIS A 264 -7.39 -26.37 1.73
N PHE A 265 -6.59 -25.31 1.64
CA PHE A 265 -6.54 -24.25 2.63
C PHE A 265 -7.87 -23.49 2.74
N MET A 266 -8.48 -23.12 1.60
CA MET A 266 -9.80 -22.49 1.57
C MET A 266 -10.88 -23.38 2.18
N MET A 267 -10.92 -24.67 1.80
CA MET A 267 -11.88 -25.63 2.35
C MET A 267 -11.67 -25.88 3.85
N ALA A 268 -10.42 -25.86 4.33
CA ALA A 268 -10.13 -25.97 5.75
C ALA A 268 -10.75 -24.81 6.54
N HIS A 269 -10.58 -23.58 6.08
CA HIS A 269 -11.19 -22.42 6.74
C HIS A 269 -12.70 -22.37 6.60
N LEU A 270 -13.27 -22.70 5.43
CA LEU A 270 -14.73 -22.72 5.23
C LEU A 270 -15.44 -23.80 6.07
N GLN A 271 -14.72 -24.87 6.44
CA GLN A 271 -15.19 -25.96 7.29
C GLN A 271 -14.59 -25.88 8.71
N ASP A 272 -14.43 -24.67 9.24
CA ASP A 272 -14.10 -24.43 10.65
C ASP A 272 -12.82 -25.16 11.12
N GLY A 273 -11.79 -25.17 10.26
CA GLY A 273 -10.48 -25.73 10.53
C GLY A 273 -10.27 -27.18 10.08
N LYS A 274 -11.18 -27.75 9.27
CA LYS A 274 -11.11 -29.16 8.85
C LYS A 274 -10.99 -29.37 7.34
N TYR A 275 -10.14 -30.31 6.95
CA TYR A 275 -10.02 -30.77 5.56
C TYR A 275 -9.78 -32.28 5.53
N GLU A 276 -10.65 -33.03 4.84
CA GLU A 276 -10.53 -34.49 4.66
C GLU A 276 -10.16 -35.29 5.93
N GLY A 277 -10.74 -34.92 7.08
CA GLY A 277 -10.48 -35.56 8.37
C GLY A 277 -9.26 -35.04 9.14
N ALA A 278 -8.39 -34.25 8.51
CA ALA A 278 -7.38 -33.46 9.22
C ALA A 278 -8.03 -32.21 9.85
N GLN A 279 -7.50 -31.79 10.99
CA GLN A 279 -7.99 -30.61 11.71
C GLN A 279 -6.79 -29.72 12.07
N ILE A 280 -6.72 -28.54 11.44
CA ILE A 280 -5.66 -27.55 11.67
C ILE A 280 -6.02 -26.55 12.77
N LEU A 281 -7.32 -26.34 13.02
CA LEU A 281 -7.87 -25.50 14.09
C LEU A 281 -9.15 -26.14 14.64
N LYS A 282 -9.46 -25.91 15.91
CA LYS A 282 -10.79 -26.17 16.49
C LYS A 282 -11.82 -25.19 15.91
N PRO A 283 -13.09 -25.62 15.78
CA PRO A 283 -14.13 -24.76 15.23
C PRO A 283 -14.26 -23.41 15.93
N GLU A 284 -14.18 -23.38 17.26
CA GLU A 284 -14.32 -22.15 18.03
C GLU A 284 -13.17 -21.18 17.76
N THR A 285 -11.98 -21.70 17.49
CA THR A 285 -10.79 -20.91 17.16
C THR A 285 -10.84 -20.40 15.73
N ALA A 286 -11.28 -21.23 14.77
CA ALA A 286 -11.47 -20.81 13.39
C ALA A 286 -12.51 -19.67 13.32
N GLN A 287 -13.64 -19.83 14.02
CA GLN A 287 -14.68 -18.82 14.13
C GLN A 287 -14.17 -17.54 14.83
N LEU A 288 -13.37 -17.67 15.89
CA LEU A 288 -12.70 -16.52 16.51
C LEU A 288 -11.77 -15.81 15.53
N MET A 289 -10.98 -16.57 14.76
CA MET A 289 -10.05 -16.04 13.77
C MET A 289 -10.79 -15.24 12.68
N HIS A 290 -11.97 -15.70 12.29
CA HIS A 290 -12.84 -15.09 11.28
C HIS A 290 -13.78 -14.01 11.81
N SER A 291 -13.84 -13.80 13.13
CA SER A 291 -14.75 -12.83 13.74
C SER A 291 -14.22 -11.39 13.63
N ARG A 292 -15.12 -10.41 13.62
CA ARG A 292 -14.78 -8.98 13.63
C ARG A 292 -13.99 -8.62 14.89
N GLN A 293 -12.78 -8.08 14.72
CA GLN A 293 -11.88 -7.72 15.83
C GLN A 293 -11.65 -6.22 15.94
N PHE A 294 -11.46 -5.54 14.81
CA PHE A 294 -11.19 -4.10 14.78
C PHE A 294 -11.87 -3.47 13.57
N ALA A 295 -12.76 -2.52 13.80
CA ALA A 295 -13.40 -1.73 12.74
C ALA A 295 -13.16 -0.25 13.00
N ASN A 296 -12.89 0.52 11.94
CA ASN A 296 -12.74 1.97 12.09
C ASN A 296 -14.06 2.65 12.44
N LEU A 297 -15.16 2.15 11.87
CA LEU A 297 -16.54 2.54 12.11
C LEU A 297 -17.41 1.26 12.07
N PRO A 298 -18.54 1.20 12.80
CA PRO A 298 -19.42 0.03 12.80
C PRO A 298 -19.87 -0.41 11.41
N GLU A 299 -20.15 0.54 10.52
CA GLU A 299 -20.71 0.33 9.18
C GLU A 299 -19.64 -0.02 8.12
N MET A 300 -18.36 0.09 8.47
CA MET A 300 -17.23 -0.20 7.58
C MET A 300 -16.74 -1.64 7.77
N ASN A 301 -15.94 -2.11 6.81
CA ASN A 301 -15.25 -3.39 6.94
C ASN A 301 -14.33 -3.40 8.17
N ALA A 302 -14.08 -4.59 8.71
CA ALA A 302 -13.23 -4.79 9.87
C ALA A 302 -12.03 -5.68 9.56
N MET A 303 -10.96 -5.52 10.33
CA MET A 303 -9.99 -6.58 10.51
C MET A 303 -10.61 -7.69 11.37
N CYS A 304 -10.41 -8.93 10.94
CA CYS A 304 -10.55 -10.11 11.78
C CYS A 304 -9.20 -10.39 12.49
N LEU A 305 -8.92 -11.62 12.92
CA LEU A 305 -7.57 -12.00 13.30
C LEU A 305 -6.81 -12.45 12.04
N GLY A 306 -6.19 -11.50 11.36
CA GLY A 306 -5.34 -11.75 10.20
C GLY A 306 -6.03 -11.64 8.84
N PHE A 307 -7.28 -12.09 8.72
CA PHE A 307 -8.13 -11.76 7.57
C PHE A 307 -8.64 -10.32 7.67
N TYR A 308 -8.93 -9.69 6.54
CA TYR A 308 -9.78 -8.50 6.51
C TYR A 308 -11.13 -8.83 5.88
N GLU A 309 -12.14 -8.08 6.28
CA GLU A 309 -13.46 -8.16 5.67
C GLU A 309 -13.54 -7.35 4.38
N GLU A 310 -14.37 -7.85 3.49
CA GLU A 310 -14.92 -7.16 2.35
C GLU A 310 -16.45 -7.35 2.42
N THR A 311 -17.19 -6.29 2.15
CA THR A 311 -18.65 -6.37 2.03
C THR A 311 -19.03 -6.06 0.60
N ARG A 312 -19.52 -7.05 -0.13
CA ARG A 312 -19.84 -6.91 -1.56
C ARG A 312 -21.02 -7.78 -1.91
N ASN A 313 -21.92 -7.25 -2.74
CA ASN A 313 -23.11 -7.94 -3.24
C ASN A 313 -24.01 -8.52 -2.14
N GLY A 314 -24.10 -7.83 -1.00
CA GLY A 314 -24.88 -8.29 0.17
C GLY A 314 -24.21 -9.37 1.01
N HIS A 315 -23.00 -9.81 0.63
CA HIS A 315 -22.24 -10.84 1.34
C HIS A 315 -21.14 -10.24 2.21
N ARG A 316 -20.89 -10.91 3.33
CA ARG A 316 -19.70 -10.72 4.14
C ARG A 316 -18.63 -11.69 3.66
N ILE A 317 -17.58 -11.14 3.08
CA ILE A 317 -16.42 -11.87 2.60
C ILE A 317 -15.28 -11.62 3.59
N ILE A 318 -14.51 -12.66 3.90
CA ILE A 318 -13.21 -12.50 4.56
C ILE A 318 -12.12 -12.94 3.58
N GLY A 319 -11.01 -12.23 3.57
CA GLY A 319 -9.98 -12.50 2.58
C GLY A 319 -8.64 -11.89 2.91
N HIS A 320 -7.75 -12.01 1.93
CA HIS A 320 -6.47 -11.31 1.93
C HIS A 320 -5.97 -11.16 0.49
N ALA A 321 -5.58 -9.95 0.11
CA ALA A 321 -4.83 -9.66 -1.10
C ALA A 321 -3.33 -9.88 -0.87
N GLY A 322 -2.58 -10.14 -1.92
CA GLY A 322 -1.15 -10.29 -1.80
C GLY A 322 -0.39 -9.89 -3.06
N ASP A 323 0.68 -9.14 -2.85
CA ASP A 323 1.54 -8.67 -3.91
C ASP A 323 3.01 -8.96 -3.55
N THR A 324 3.76 -9.41 -4.54
CA THR A 324 5.22 -9.30 -4.61
C THR A 324 5.60 -8.28 -5.70
N GLU A 325 6.85 -8.20 -6.13
CA GLU A 325 7.26 -7.36 -7.27
C GLU A 325 6.68 -7.82 -8.61
N ALA A 326 6.28 -9.09 -8.74
CA ALA A 326 5.78 -9.65 -10.00
C ALA A 326 4.45 -10.40 -9.87
N PHE A 327 4.08 -10.85 -8.68
CA PHE A 327 2.89 -11.66 -8.46
C PHE A 327 1.82 -10.88 -7.72
N HIS A 328 0.58 -11.02 -8.19
CA HIS A 328 -0.58 -10.31 -7.66
C HIS A 328 -1.72 -11.28 -7.47
N SER A 329 -2.24 -11.39 -6.26
CA SER A 329 -3.17 -12.45 -5.87
C SER A 329 -4.26 -11.94 -4.96
N ASP A 330 -5.40 -12.62 -5.00
CA ASP A 330 -6.46 -12.47 -4.00
C ASP A 330 -6.96 -13.84 -3.53
N LEU A 331 -7.36 -13.90 -2.26
CA LEU A 331 -8.12 -14.99 -1.68
C LEU A 331 -9.35 -14.43 -0.98
N HIS A 332 -10.52 -14.96 -1.32
CA HIS A 332 -11.81 -14.58 -0.75
C HIS A 332 -12.56 -15.81 -0.25
N LEU A 333 -13.15 -15.72 0.94
CA LEU A 333 -13.98 -16.74 1.57
C LEU A 333 -15.34 -16.14 1.93
N MET A 334 -16.41 -16.77 1.45
CA MET A 334 -17.80 -16.44 1.76
C MET A 334 -18.38 -17.59 2.57
N ALA A 335 -18.32 -17.49 3.90
CA ALA A 335 -18.75 -18.56 4.79
C ALA A 335 -20.26 -18.84 4.70
N ASP A 336 -21.08 -17.80 4.49
CA ASP A 336 -22.54 -17.90 4.31
C ASP A 336 -22.94 -18.71 3.08
N SER A 337 -22.10 -18.64 2.05
CA SER A 337 -22.27 -19.34 0.78
C SER A 337 -21.36 -20.54 0.64
N GLN A 338 -20.53 -20.85 1.64
CA GLN A 338 -19.51 -21.92 1.59
C GLN A 338 -18.65 -21.89 0.32
N LEU A 339 -18.28 -20.67 -0.13
CA LEU A 339 -17.53 -20.42 -1.35
C LEU A 339 -16.13 -19.91 -1.01
N GLY A 340 -15.12 -20.42 -1.70
CA GLY A 340 -13.76 -19.87 -1.70
C GLY A 340 -13.30 -19.57 -3.11
N PHE A 341 -12.61 -18.46 -3.30
CA PHE A 341 -12.05 -18.00 -4.57
C PHE A 341 -10.60 -17.60 -4.38
N PHE A 342 -9.71 -18.14 -5.21
CA PHE A 342 -8.30 -17.76 -5.26
C PHE A 342 -7.90 -17.44 -6.70
N ILE A 343 -7.19 -16.33 -6.88
CA ILE A 343 -6.59 -15.92 -8.15
C ILE A 343 -5.15 -15.46 -7.93
N SER A 344 -4.26 -15.76 -8.88
CA SER A 344 -2.91 -15.23 -8.88
C SER A 344 -2.41 -14.99 -10.29
N TYR A 345 -1.75 -13.86 -10.49
CA TYR A 345 -1.04 -13.47 -11.71
C TYR A 345 0.48 -13.53 -11.49
N ASN A 346 1.25 -13.70 -12.56
CA ASN A 346 2.72 -13.67 -12.55
C ASN A 346 3.27 -12.43 -13.30
N SER A 347 2.47 -11.38 -13.45
CA SER A 347 2.91 -10.09 -13.98
C SER A 347 2.16 -8.95 -13.32
N ALA A 348 2.82 -7.79 -13.16
CA ALA A 348 2.15 -6.54 -12.77
C ALA A 348 1.16 -6.07 -13.83
N GLY A 349 1.52 -6.23 -15.11
CA GLY A 349 0.72 -5.80 -16.24
C GLY A 349 0.78 -4.28 -16.47
N LYS A 350 0.20 -3.84 -17.58
CA LYS A 350 0.04 -2.43 -17.97
C LYS A 350 -1.17 -1.76 -17.31
N GLY A 351 -2.11 -2.56 -16.78
CA GLY A 351 -3.26 -2.06 -16.04
C GLY A 351 -2.83 -1.42 -14.72
N GLU A 352 -3.67 -0.56 -14.13
CA GLU A 352 -3.40 0.11 -12.84
C GLU A 352 -3.49 -0.85 -11.62
N GLY A 353 -3.12 -2.13 -11.77
CA GLY A 353 -3.07 -3.11 -10.66
C GLY A 353 -4.43 -3.68 -10.20
N ARG A 354 -5.46 -3.62 -11.05
CA ARG A 354 -6.85 -3.99 -10.68
C ARG A 354 -7.37 -5.28 -11.33
N ALA A 355 -6.58 -5.95 -12.16
CA ALA A 355 -7.01 -7.10 -12.96
C ALA A 355 -7.71 -8.20 -12.13
N ARG A 356 -7.14 -8.57 -10.97
CA ARG A 356 -7.76 -9.54 -10.03
C ARG A 356 -9.08 -9.05 -9.41
N GLU A 357 -9.16 -7.77 -9.03
CA GLU A 357 -10.36 -7.16 -8.44
C GLU A 357 -11.50 -7.15 -9.47
N GLU A 358 -11.20 -6.83 -10.73
CA GLU A 358 -12.17 -6.84 -11.82
C GLU A 358 -12.76 -8.24 -12.07
N VAL A 359 -11.92 -9.28 -12.05
CA VAL A 359 -12.38 -10.67 -12.21
C VAL A 359 -13.25 -11.10 -11.03
N TRP A 360 -12.84 -10.76 -9.80
CA TRP A 360 -13.62 -11.06 -8.59
C TRP A 360 -14.98 -10.35 -8.58
N HIS A 361 -15.01 -9.05 -8.88
CA HIS A 361 -16.25 -8.29 -8.96
C HIS A 361 -17.17 -8.78 -10.08
N ALA A 362 -16.62 -9.07 -11.27
CA ALA A 362 -17.42 -9.61 -12.37
C ALA A 362 -17.98 -11.00 -12.04
N PHE A 363 -17.23 -11.83 -11.30
CA PHE A 363 -17.71 -13.11 -10.78
C PHE A 363 -18.87 -12.90 -9.79
N LEU A 364 -18.73 -12.00 -8.83
CA LEU A 364 -19.79 -11.70 -7.86
C LEU A 364 -21.04 -11.12 -8.53
N ASP A 365 -20.88 -10.16 -9.45
CA ASP A 365 -22.01 -9.52 -10.14
C ASP A 365 -22.79 -10.51 -11.02
N ARG A 366 -22.11 -11.55 -11.54
CA ARG A 366 -22.72 -12.62 -12.33
C ARG A 366 -23.53 -13.60 -11.49
N TYR A 367 -22.97 -14.09 -10.39
CA TYR A 367 -23.55 -15.20 -9.61
C TYR A 367 -24.33 -14.77 -8.36
N PHE A 368 -24.04 -13.57 -7.86
CA PHE A 368 -24.67 -12.95 -6.71
C PHE A 368 -25.09 -11.52 -7.08
N PRO A 369 -25.97 -11.32 -8.09
CA PRO A 369 -26.37 -9.99 -8.50
C PRO A 369 -27.03 -9.24 -7.35
N TYR A 370 -26.64 -7.98 -7.16
CA TYR A 370 -27.07 -7.17 -6.03
C TYR A 370 -27.39 -5.75 -6.46
N GLU A 371 -28.52 -5.24 -5.98
CA GLU A 371 -28.87 -3.83 -6.10
C GLU A 371 -28.69 -3.16 -4.74
N PRO A 372 -27.78 -2.17 -4.61
CA PRO A 372 -27.59 -1.44 -3.37
C PRO A 372 -28.90 -0.73 -2.94
N PRO A 373 -29.24 -0.75 -1.63
CA PRO A 373 -30.42 -0.06 -1.13
C PRO A 373 -30.40 1.41 -1.48
N LYS A 374 -31.52 1.96 -1.94
CA LYS A 374 -31.65 3.41 -2.13
C LYS A 374 -31.44 4.10 -0.78
N ALA A 375 -30.67 5.17 -0.80
CA ALA A 375 -30.45 6.01 0.37
C ALA A 375 -31.17 7.34 0.19
N ASP A 376 -31.84 7.79 1.24
CA ASP A 376 -32.47 9.10 1.27
C ASP A 376 -31.42 10.22 1.34
N PRO A 377 -31.71 11.42 0.80
CA PRO A 377 -30.82 12.55 0.95
C PRO A 377 -30.55 12.89 2.42
N VAL A 378 -29.28 13.03 2.79
CA VAL A 378 -28.87 13.44 4.13
C VAL A 378 -28.87 14.97 4.23
N ALA A 379 -29.64 15.53 5.17
CA ALA A 379 -29.83 16.98 5.28
C ALA A 379 -28.55 17.77 5.59
N THR A 380 -27.57 17.13 6.25
CA THR A 380 -26.29 17.74 6.64
C THR A 380 -25.21 17.65 5.56
N SER A 381 -25.50 17.05 4.40
CA SER A 381 -24.47 16.62 3.46
C SER A 381 -23.55 17.72 2.94
N ALA A 382 -24.09 18.88 2.60
CA ALA A 382 -23.27 20.01 2.17
C ALA A 382 -22.27 20.46 3.27
N GLN A 383 -22.71 20.48 4.53
CA GLN A 383 -21.87 20.84 5.68
C GLN A 383 -20.85 19.75 5.99
N ASP A 384 -21.25 18.48 5.92
CA ASP A 384 -20.38 17.34 6.18
C ASP A 384 -19.27 17.25 5.13
N ILE A 385 -19.60 17.38 3.84
CA ILE A 385 -18.63 17.47 2.74
C ILE A 385 -17.65 18.63 2.97
N GLN A 386 -18.14 19.80 3.36
CA GLN A 386 -17.27 20.95 3.66
C GLN A 386 -16.32 20.65 4.84
N ASN A 387 -16.81 20.00 5.89
CA ASN A 387 -16.04 19.67 7.09
C ASN A 387 -14.93 18.65 6.80
N VAL A 388 -15.23 17.64 5.99
CA VAL A 388 -14.28 16.56 5.67
C VAL A 388 -13.37 16.91 4.49
N SER A 389 -13.70 17.90 3.67
CA SER A 389 -12.82 18.34 2.57
C SER A 389 -11.42 18.73 3.07
N GLY A 390 -10.39 18.33 2.33
CA GLY A 390 -9.00 18.58 2.67
C GLY A 390 -8.05 17.52 2.13
N HIS A 391 -6.81 17.59 2.62
CA HIS A 391 -5.77 16.62 2.31
C HIS A 391 -5.62 15.66 3.48
N TYR A 392 -5.37 14.39 3.19
CA TYR A 392 -5.22 13.34 4.18
C TYR A 392 -3.97 12.50 3.90
N ILE A 393 -3.33 12.05 4.98
CA ILE A 393 -2.13 11.24 4.94
C ILE A 393 -2.49 9.84 5.46
N VAL A 394 -2.12 8.81 4.71
CA VAL A 394 -2.34 7.42 5.10
C VAL A 394 -1.65 7.09 6.44
N SER A 395 -2.31 6.31 7.30
CA SER A 395 -1.79 5.89 8.60
C SER A 395 -0.58 4.97 8.49
N ARG A 396 -0.57 4.12 7.46
CA ARG A 396 0.55 3.26 7.05
C ARG A 396 1.61 4.10 6.33
N ARG A 397 2.55 4.65 7.10
CA ARG A 397 3.62 5.51 6.57
C ARG A 397 4.90 5.41 7.39
N ALA A 398 6.02 5.79 6.79
CA ALA A 398 7.21 6.17 7.52
C ALA A 398 7.03 7.60 8.04
N ASP A 399 7.32 7.85 9.33
CA ASP A 399 7.14 9.18 9.93
C ASP A 399 8.41 9.71 10.61
N THR A 400 9.31 8.83 11.05
CA THR A 400 10.55 9.22 11.74
C THR A 400 11.79 9.11 10.87
N THR A 401 11.68 8.48 9.70
CA THR A 401 12.82 8.15 8.83
C THR A 401 12.93 9.13 7.64
N ILE A 402 13.98 8.97 6.81
CA ILE A 402 14.14 9.77 5.58
C ILE A 402 13.02 9.54 4.55
N MET A 403 12.26 8.45 4.71
CA MET A 403 11.15 8.10 3.83
C MET A 403 9.89 8.93 4.12
N LYS A 404 9.86 9.70 5.21
CA LYS A 404 8.75 10.59 5.56
C LYS A 404 8.37 11.53 4.41
N VAL A 405 9.36 11.98 3.63
CA VAL A 405 9.16 12.87 2.47
C VAL A 405 8.23 12.29 1.40
N LEU A 406 8.09 10.96 1.29
CA LEU A 406 7.16 10.34 0.35
C LEU A 406 5.70 10.70 0.66
N ASN A 407 5.38 10.97 1.92
CA ASN A 407 4.03 11.36 2.32
C ASN A 407 3.60 12.70 1.73
N VAL A 408 4.52 13.57 1.29
CA VAL A 408 4.20 14.83 0.58
C VAL A 408 3.43 14.55 -0.71
N ALA A 409 3.85 13.51 -1.43
CA ALA A 409 3.32 13.18 -2.75
C ALA A 409 2.16 12.17 -2.68
N GLY A 410 2.01 11.47 -1.57
CA GLY A 410 0.99 10.44 -1.34
C GLY A 410 -0.23 10.91 -0.54
N GLU A 411 -0.52 12.22 -0.52
CA GLU A 411 -1.73 12.71 0.15
C GLU A 411 -2.97 12.45 -0.71
N ALA A 412 -3.98 11.81 -0.11
CA ALA A 412 -5.31 11.72 -0.68
C ALA A 412 -6.02 13.07 -0.52
N LYS A 413 -6.64 13.56 -1.60
CA LYS A 413 -7.45 14.78 -1.57
C LYS A 413 -8.94 14.40 -1.57
N VAL A 414 -9.63 14.85 -0.52
CA VAL A 414 -11.09 14.78 -0.40
C VAL A 414 -11.68 16.12 -0.83
N SER A 415 -12.58 16.10 -1.81
CA SER A 415 -13.25 17.30 -2.33
C SER A 415 -14.75 17.09 -2.54
N GLY A 416 -15.54 18.10 -2.21
CA GLY A 416 -16.92 18.20 -2.64
C GLY A 416 -17.06 18.55 -4.12
N ASN A 417 -18.08 17.99 -4.75
CA ASN A 417 -18.47 18.23 -6.13
C ASN A 417 -19.75 19.10 -6.20
N ASP A 418 -19.96 19.77 -7.33
CA ASP A 418 -21.13 20.66 -7.54
C ASP A 418 -22.47 19.91 -7.49
N ASP A 419 -22.47 18.60 -7.71
CA ASP A 419 -23.65 17.72 -7.67
C ASP A 419 -23.98 17.19 -6.25
N GLY A 420 -23.33 17.72 -5.21
CA GLY A 420 -23.52 17.32 -3.82
C GLY A 420 -22.91 15.95 -3.49
N THR A 421 -22.00 15.45 -4.32
CA THR A 421 -21.19 14.27 -4.02
C THR A 421 -19.79 14.64 -3.52
N LEU A 422 -19.08 13.67 -2.99
CA LEU A 422 -17.69 13.76 -2.58
C LEU A 422 -16.82 12.89 -3.51
N SER A 423 -15.59 13.31 -3.75
CA SER A 423 -14.59 12.50 -4.44
C SER A 423 -13.29 12.44 -3.64
N VAL A 424 -12.62 11.31 -3.72
CA VAL A 424 -11.31 11.04 -3.13
C VAL A 424 -10.34 10.77 -4.28
N SER A 425 -9.23 11.51 -4.37
CA SER A 425 -8.31 11.45 -5.51
C SER A 425 -7.79 10.06 -5.84
N ASP A 426 -7.61 9.24 -4.80
CA ASP A 426 -6.95 7.94 -4.89
C ASP A 426 -7.95 6.79 -5.12
N LEU A 427 -9.25 7.05 -4.90
CA LEU A 427 -10.31 6.09 -5.17
C LEU A 427 -10.86 6.33 -6.58
N LYS A 428 -10.28 5.64 -7.55
CA LYS A 428 -10.64 5.76 -8.97
C LYS A 428 -11.51 4.61 -9.44
N ASP A 429 -12.26 4.81 -10.52
CA ASP A 429 -12.89 3.73 -11.27
C ASP A 429 -11.90 3.09 -12.25
N SER A 430 -12.35 2.09 -13.03
CA SER A 430 -11.51 1.39 -14.02
C SER A 430 -11.06 2.28 -15.19
N SER A 431 -11.64 3.49 -15.34
CA SER A 431 -11.19 4.49 -16.33
C SER A 431 -10.14 5.45 -15.77
N GLY A 432 -9.75 5.30 -14.50
CA GLY A 432 -8.79 6.18 -13.83
C GLY A 432 -9.40 7.50 -13.32
N VAL A 433 -10.72 7.64 -13.39
CA VAL A 433 -11.44 8.83 -12.93
C VAL A 433 -11.81 8.66 -11.45
N PRO A 434 -11.62 9.67 -10.58
CA PRO A 434 -12.05 9.59 -9.19
C PRO A 434 -13.53 9.26 -9.05
N LYS A 435 -13.83 8.23 -8.25
CA LYS A 435 -15.19 7.82 -7.91
C LYS A 435 -15.93 8.96 -7.23
N LYS A 436 -17.24 8.95 -7.40
CA LYS A 436 -18.17 9.87 -6.71
C LYS A 436 -18.93 9.12 -5.64
N PHE A 437 -18.98 9.72 -4.46
CA PHE A 437 -19.62 9.16 -3.28
C PHE A 437 -20.74 10.08 -2.82
N ARG A 438 -21.92 9.51 -2.57
CA ARG A 438 -23.07 10.22 -2.01
C ARG A 438 -23.22 9.83 -0.55
N GLU A 439 -23.52 10.81 0.28
CA GLU A 439 -23.79 10.55 1.69
C GLU A 439 -25.08 9.74 1.86
N ILE A 440 -25.00 8.68 2.65
CA ILE A 440 -26.12 7.76 2.93
C ILE A 440 -26.50 7.72 4.42
N ALA A 441 -25.61 8.21 5.29
CA ALA A 441 -25.84 8.51 6.70
C ALA A 441 -24.80 9.56 7.13
N PRO A 442 -24.98 10.29 8.25
CA PRO A 442 -24.03 11.34 8.65
C PRO A 442 -22.58 10.85 8.65
N LEU A 443 -21.73 11.50 7.85
CA LEU A 443 -20.32 11.18 7.64
C LEU A 443 -20.03 9.79 7.02
N LEU A 444 -21.04 9.12 6.45
CA LEU A 444 -20.92 7.85 5.73
C LEU A 444 -21.40 8.01 4.30
N PHE A 445 -20.49 7.75 3.37
CA PHE A 445 -20.70 7.93 1.94
C PHE A 445 -20.57 6.58 1.21
N ARG A 446 -21.36 6.42 0.16
CA ARG A 446 -21.31 5.25 -0.75
C ARG A 446 -21.16 5.70 -2.19
N GLU A 447 -20.40 4.95 -2.97
CA GLU A 447 -20.22 5.17 -4.40
C GLU A 447 -21.57 5.28 -5.12
N VAL A 448 -21.71 6.26 -6.01
CA VAL A 448 -22.99 6.58 -6.68
C VAL A 448 -23.46 5.44 -7.60
N ASN A 449 -22.52 4.82 -8.33
CA ASN A 449 -22.78 3.74 -9.28
C ASN A 449 -22.13 2.41 -8.83
N GLY A 450 -21.87 2.28 -7.53
CA GLY A 450 -21.16 1.14 -6.98
C GLY A 450 -21.53 0.90 -5.53
N GLN A 451 -20.64 0.20 -4.81
CA GLN A 451 -20.93 -0.27 -3.44
C GLN A 451 -19.87 0.18 -2.44
N ASP A 452 -18.74 0.69 -2.92
CA ASP A 452 -17.63 1.11 -2.09
C ASP A 452 -18.07 2.24 -1.16
N LYS A 453 -17.52 2.22 0.06
CA LYS A 453 -17.84 3.18 1.11
C LYS A 453 -16.62 3.97 1.55
N VAL A 454 -16.91 5.20 1.97
CA VAL A 454 -15.99 6.07 2.68
C VAL A 454 -16.72 6.62 3.89
N GLY A 455 -16.14 6.46 5.07
CA GLY A 455 -16.68 6.97 6.32
C GLY A 455 -15.70 7.93 6.99
N PHE A 456 -16.20 8.87 7.78
CA PHE A 456 -15.35 9.79 8.54
C PHE A 456 -15.66 9.73 10.03
N LYS A 457 -14.60 9.70 10.85
CA LYS A 457 -14.67 9.85 12.31
C LYS A 457 -13.72 10.93 12.78
N ARG A 458 -13.77 11.27 14.07
CA ARG A 458 -12.75 12.10 14.72
C ARG A 458 -11.81 11.24 15.54
N ASP A 459 -10.53 11.58 15.55
CA ASP A 459 -9.56 11.01 16.49
C ASP A 459 -9.64 11.68 17.87
N GLU A 460 -8.79 11.25 18.80
CA GLU A 460 -8.72 11.78 20.18
C GLU A 460 -8.37 13.27 20.23
N THR A 461 -7.76 13.82 19.17
CA THR A 461 -7.41 15.24 19.05
C THR A 461 -8.51 16.07 18.37
N GLY A 462 -9.60 15.42 17.95
CA GLY A 462 -10.73 16.04 17.24
C GLY A 462 -10.52 16.19 15.73
N ASN A 463 -9.41 15.70 15.16
CA ASN A 463 -9.14 15.76 13.73
C ASN A 463 -9.90 14.66 12.98
N PHE A 464 -10.32 14.94 11.75
CA PHE A 464 -10.99 13.95 10.93
C PHE A 464 -10.04 12.84 10.50
N VAL A 465 -10.57 11.61 10.51
CA VAL A 465 -9.96 10.39 10.00
C VAL A 465 -10.94 9.78 9.01
N GLU A 466 -10.47 9.61 7.79
CA GLU A 466 -11.16 8.89 6.72
C GLU A 466 -10.91 7.39 6.86
N ALA A 467 -12.00 6.63 6.88
CA ALA A 467 -12.01 5.19 6.81
C ALA A 467 -12.53 4.77 5.44
N ILE A 468 -11.78 3.90 4.78
CA ILE A 468 -12.17 3.26 3.51
C ILE A 468 -12.47 1.78 3.76
N ASP A 469 -12.95 1.08 2.74
CA ASP A 469 -13.28 -0.35 2.83
C ASP A 469 -12.08 -1.28 3.08
N PHE A 470 -10.86 -0.75 3.06
CA PHE A 470 -9.63 -1.47 3.44
C PHE A 470 -9.29 -1.20 4.92
N PRO A 471 -9.65 -2.11 5.86
CA PRO A 471 -9.66 -1.81 7.29
C PRO A 471 -8.27 -1.77 7.95
N PHE A 472 -7.23 -2.21 7.24
CA PHE A 472 -5.84 -2.22 7.71
C PHE A 472 -5.13 -0.86 7.58
N MET A 473 -5.83 0.17 7.10
CA MET A 473 -5.35 1.55 7.08
C MET A 473 -6.50 2.55 7.20
N VAL A 474 -6.15 3.80 7.49
CA VAL A 474 -7.03 4.97 7.47
C VAL A 474 -6.26 6.15 6.92
N PHE A 475 -6.93 7.25 6.59
CA PHE A 475 -6.26 8.50 6.24
C PHE A 475 -6.56 9.56 7.29
N GLN A 476 -5.52 10.22 7.78
CA GLN A 476 -5.61 11.24 8.82
C GLN A 476 -5.52 12.61 8.19
N LYS A 477 -6.39 13.55 8.58
CA LYS A 477 -6.39 14.89 8.00
C LYS A 477 -5.02 15.56 8.20
N ALA A 478 -4.42 16.00 7.10
CA ALA A 478 -3.10 16.60 7.10
C ALA A 478 -3.11 17.91 7.88
N SER A 479 -2.23 17.99 8.87
CA SER A 479 -1.93 19.22 9.60
C SER A 479 -1.31 20.27 8.68
N LEU A 480 -1.38 21.57 9.03
CA LEU A 480 -0.86 22.65 8.18
C LEU A 480 0.61 22.46 7.79
N ASN A 481 1.43 21.91 8.69
CA ASN A 481 2.83 21.64 8.44
C ASN A 481 3.07 20.40 7.59
N GLN A 482 2.11 19.50 7.39
CA GLN A 482 2.29 18.34 6.51
C GLN A 482 1.54 18.49 5.19
N ASN A 483 0.50 19.34 5.17
CA ASN A 483 -0.36 19.58 4.03
C ASN A 483 0.41 19.96 2.76
N SER A 484 0.27 19.15 1.72
CA SER A 484 0.94 19.34 0.43
C SER A 484 0.56 20.66 -0.26
N ALA A 485 -0.67 21.15 -0.08
CA ALA A 485 -1.10 22.44 -0.65
C ALA A 485 -0.35 23.64 -0.07
N PHE A 486 0.25 23.50 1.12
CA PHE A 486 1.16 24.49 1.70
C PHE A 486 2.62 24.18 1.36
N GLN A 487 3.03 22.91 1.54
CA GLN A 487 4.43 22.49 1.43
C GLN A 487 4.97 22.55 -0.01
N ILE A 488 4.19 22.12 -1.01
CA ILE A 488 4.61 22.09 -2.42
C ILE A 488 4.84 23.50 -2.98
N PRO A 489 3.90 24.47 -2.89
CA PRO A 489 4.14 25.82 -3.37
C PRO A 489 5.30 26.51 -2.65
N MET A 490 5.46 26.26 -1.34
CA MET A 490 6.59 26.80 -0.57
C MET A 490 7.92 26.30 -1.12
N ILE A 491 8.08 24.98 -1.35
CA ILE A 491 9.35 24.45 -1.85
C ILE A 491 9.60 24.83 -3.32
N ILE A 492 8.56 24.86 -4.16
CA ILE A 492 8.67 25.36 -5.54
C ILE A 492 9.15 26.82 -5.54
N THR A 493 8.56 27.66 -4.68
CA THR A 493 8.96 29.07 -4.57
C THR A 493 10.42 29.20 -4.13
N ALA A 494 10.84 28.41 -3.12
CA ALA A 494 12.23 28.39 -2.66
C ALA A 494 13.21 27.97 -3.78
N LEU A 495 12.86 26.94 -4.56
CA LEU A 495 13.67 26.45 -5.68
C LEU A 495 13.74 27.47 -6.82
N VAL A 496 12.62 28.10 -7.19
CA VAL A 496 12.59 29.16 -8.20
C VAL A 496 13.48 30.32 -7.78
N LEU A 497 13.41 30.77 -6.53
CA LEU A 497 14.27 31.83 -6.01
C LEU A 497 15.76 31.43 -6.04
N ALA A 498 16.08 30.19 -5.68
CA ALA A 498 17.45 29.67 -5.75
C ALA A 498 17.96 29.64 -7.20
N VAL A 499 17.21 29.06 -8.13
CA VAL A 499 17.57 28.96 -9.55
C VAL A 499 17.70 30.34 -10.20
N LEU A 500 16.75 31.25 -9.96
CA LEU A 500 16.84 32.64 -10.44
C LEU A 500 18.10 33.33 -9.90
N THR A 501 18.43 33.12 -8.63
CA THR A 501 19.66 33.67 -8.03
C THR A 501 20.93 33.15 -8.72
N ILE A 502 20.93 31.87 -9.10
CA ILE A 502 22.04 31.22 -9.81
C ILE A 502 22.14 31.73 -11.25
N LEU A 503 21.03 31.77 -12.00
CA LEU A 503 21.00 32.18 -13.40
C LEU A 503 21.28 33.69 -13.57
N LEU A 504 20.75 34.53 -12.70
CA LEU A 504 20.99 35.97 -12.73
C LEU A 504 22.42 36.33 -12.32
N TRP A 505 23.16 35.42 -11.68
CA TRP A 505 24.53 35.70 -11.25
C TRP A 505 25.49 36.00 -12.42
N PRO A 506 25.67 35.12 -13.42
CA PRO A 506 26.51 35.41 -14.59
C PRO A 506 25.91 36.53 -15.45
N VAL A 507 24.58 36.56 -15.63
CA VAL A 507 23.89 37.61 -16.42
C VAL A 507 24.22 39.00 -15.88
N MET A 508 24.07 39.22 -14.57
CA MET A 508 24.43 40.49 -13.94
C MET A 508 25.92 40.80 -14.04
N GLY A 509 26.79 39.78 -14.17
CA GLY A 509 28.20 39.95 -14.49
C GLY A 509 28.42 40.48 -15.90
N ILE A 510 27.74 39.88 -16.88
CA ILE A 510 27.81 40.26 -18.31
C ILE A 510 27.24 41.67 -18.51
N VAL A 511 26.06 41.96 -17.96
CA VAL A 511 25.43 43.30 -18.04
C VAL A 511 26.36 44.38 -17.48
N ARG A 512 26.95 44.15 -16.31
CA ARG A 512 27.93 45.09 -15.74
C ARG A 512 29.14 45.29 -16.66
N ARG A 513 29.66 44.22 -17.25
CA ARG A 513 30.78 44.29 -18.20
C ARG A 513 30.39 45.06 -19.47
N HIS A 514 29.20 44.83 -20.01
CA HIS A 514 28.69 45.51 -21.20
C HIS A 514 28.54 47.02 -20.99
N TYR A 515 28.02 47.44 -19.83
CA TYR A 515 27.85 48.87 -19.49
C TYR A 515 29.08 49.50 -18.79
N GLY A 516 30.22 48.82 -18.74
CA GLY A 516 31.45 49.35 -18.11
C GLY A 516 31.37 49.58 -16.60
N GLN A 517 30.34 49.04 -15.92
CA GLN A 517 30.11 49.22 -14.49
C GLN A 517 30.95 48.25 -13.66
N ARG A 518 31.61 48.74 -12.61
CA ARG A 518 32.36 47.91 -11.65
C ARG A 518 31.53 47.65 -10.40
N LEU A 519 31.56 46.42 -9.91
CA LEU A 519 30.91 46.06 -8.66
C LEU A 519 31.87 46.28 -7.50
N GLU A 520 31.83 47.46 -6.90
CA GLU A 520 32.67 47.82 -5.76
C GLU A 520 32.09 47.23 -4.46
N LEU A 521 32.66 46.10 -4.04
CA LEU A 521 32.32 45.44 -2.78
C LEU A 521 33.57 45.30 -1.91
N THR A 522 33.42 45.55 -0.62
CA THR A 522 34.46 45.17 0.35
C THR A 522 34.68 43.66 0.32
N PRO A 523 35.88 43.16 0.70
CA PRO A 523 36.16 41.73 0.73
C PRO A 523 35.12 40.92 1.52
N GLN A 524 34.63 41.47 2.63
CA GLN A 524 33.58 40.87 3.45
C GLN A 524 32.25 40.75 2.70
N LYS A 525 31.79 41.83 2.04
CA LYS A 525 30.55 41.81 1.24
C LYS A 525 30.65 40.87 0.04
N ARG A 526 31.83 40.77 -0.59
CA ARG A 526 32.08 39.82 -1.69
C ARG A 526 31.98 38.37 -1.21
N ARG A 527 32.56 38.05 -0.05
CA ARG A 527 32.46 36.71 0.57
C ARG A 527 31.02 36.38 0.95
N LEU A 528 30.31 37.29 1.60
CA LEU A 528 28.90 37.10 1.96
C LEU A 528 28.04 36.84 0.73
N ARG A 529 28.20 37.66 -0.31
CA ARG A 529 27.50 37.51 -1.58
C ARG A 529 27.74 36.15 -2.24
N LEU A 530 28.97 35.63 -2.14
CA LEU A 530 29.35 34.31 -2.64
C LEU A 530 28.70 33.19 -1.81
N LEU A 531 28.76 33.27 -0.49
CA LEU A 531 28.17 32.27 0.42
C LEU A 531 26.66 32.11 0.19
N VAL A 532 25.92 33.20 0.01
CA VAL A 532 24.48 33.15 -0.30
C VAL A 532 24.21 32.39 -1.60
N ARG A 533 25.02 32.63 -2.63
CA ARG A 533 24.86 31.94 -3.93
C ARG A 533 25.24 30.47 -3.84
N LEU A 534 26.31 30.16 -3.11
CA LEU A 534 26.69 28.78 -2.84
C LEU A 534 25.56 28.06 -2.08
N ALA A 535 24.91 28.71 -1.11
CA ALA A 535 23.74 28.14 -0.43
C ALA A 535 22.60 27.81 -1.41
N CYS A 536 22.27 28.73 -2.33
CA CYS A 536 21.28 28.47 -3.38
C CYS A 536 21.69 27.30 -4.30
N VAL A 537 22.97 27.22 -4.69
CA VAL A 537 23.49 26.10 -5.49
C VAL A 537 23.41 24.79 -4.71
N MET A 538 23.78 24.77 -3.43
CA MET A 538 23.69 23.57 -2.59
C MET A 538 22.25 23.09 -2.48
N PHE A 539 21.28 23.97 -2.24
CA PHE A 539 19.87 23.57 -2.22
C PHE A 539 19.39 23.06 -3.59
N ALA A 540 19.72 23.74 -4.68
CA ALA A 540 19.33 23.29 -6.02
C ALA A 540 19.89 21.89 -6.34
N ILE A 541 21.17 21.64 -6.03
CA ILE A 541 21.80 20.32 -6.20
C ILE A 541 21.16 19.31 -5.26
N PHE A 542 20.92 19.67 -4.00
CA PHE A 542 20.32 18.78 -3.01
C PHE A 542 18.96 18.27 -3.47
N PHE A 543 18.02 19.15 -3.79
CA PHE A 543 16.67 18.74 -4.21
C PHE A 543 16.67 18.00 -5.55
N LEU A 544 17.52 18.40 -6.49
CA LEU A 544 17.67 17.67 -7.76
C LEU A 544 18.22 16.26 -7.53
N ALA A 545 19.31 16.13 -6.78
CA ALA A 545 19.94 14.84 -6.50
C ALA A 545 19.01 13.93 -5.67
N TYR A 546 18.29 14.50 -4.71
CA TYR A 546 17.30 13.77 -3.91
C TYR A 546 16.15 13.26 -4.79
N GLY A 547 15.58 14.11 -5.65
CA GLY A 547 14.54 13.71 -6.60
C GLY A 547 15.01 12.64 -7.58
N LEU A 548 16.23 12.76 -8.12
CA LEU A 548 16.82 11.75 -9.00
C LEU A 548 17.06 10.43 -8.27
N PHE A 549 17.57 10.46 -7.04
CA PHE A 549 17.80 9.25 -6.24
C PHE A 549 16.50 8.47 -6.05
N PHE A 550 15.44 9.13 -5.60
CA PHE A 550 14.14 8.46 -5.39
C PHE A 550 13.48 8.04 -6.70
N SER A 551 13.61 8.81 -7.78
CA SER A 551 13.13 8.41 -9.09
C SER A 551 13.83 7.14 -9.61
N MET A 552 15.13 6.97 -9.32
CA MET A 552 15.86 5.74 -9.64
C MET A 552 15.49 4.60 -8.70
N ALA A 553 15.32 4.88 -7.41
CA ALA A 553 14.93 3.89 -6.41
C ALA A 553 13.54 3.29 -6.66
N LEU A 554 12.62 4.05 -7.28
CA LEU A 554 11.33 3.53 -7.73
C LEU A 554 11.45 2.51 -8.88
N LYS A 555 12.58 2.49 -9.61
CA LYS A 555 12.86 1.54 -10.69
C LYS A 555 13.77 0.38 -10.27
N ASP A 556 14.66 0.63 -9.31
CA ASP A 556 15.53 -0.37 -8.69
C ASP A 556 15.38 -0.25 -7.18
N ILE A 557 14.44 -1.00 -6.61
CA ILE A 557 14.18 -1.03 -5.15
C ILE A 557 15.44 -1.43 -4.38
N GLY A 558 16.39 -2.14 -5.02
CA GLY A 558 17.70 -2.44 -4.46
C GLY A 558 18.52 -1.19 -4.09
N LEU A 559 18.19 0.01 -4.59
CA LEU A 559 18.78 1.27 -4.12
C LEU A 559 18.29 1.68 -2.73
N LEU A 560 17.15 1.17 -2.26
CA LEU A 560 16.64 1.35 -0.88
C LEU A 560 17.26 0.32 0.09
N SER A 561 18.48 -0.10 -0.18
CA SER A 561 19.28 -1.01 0.64
C SER A 561 20.60 -0.33 1.06
N PRO A 562 21.48 -0.99 1.84
CA PRO A 562 22.81 -0.48 2.14
C PRO A 562 23.64 -0.07 0.91
N ARG A 563 23.30 -0.58 -0.28
CA ARG A 563 23.90 -0.18 -1.57
C ARG A 563 23.68 1.31 -1.88
N GLY A 564 22.52 1.88 -1.54
CA GLY A 564 22.19 3.29 -1.78
C GLY A 564 22.73 4.25 -0.72
N ASN A 565 23.11 3.76 0.46
CA ASN A 565 23.49 4.58 1.60
C ASN A 565 24.61 5.61 1.31
N PRO A 566 25.71 5.27 0.59
CA PRO A 566 26.75 6.26 0.29
C PRO A 566 26.23 7.47 -0.51
N TRP A 567 25.32 7.24 -1.45
CA TRP A 567 24.71 8.32 -2.25
C TRP A 567 23.82 9.21 -1.41
N LEU A 568 22.97 8.62 -0.56
CA LEU A 568 22.14 9.36 0.38
C LEU A 568 23.00 10.21 1.33
N ARG A 569 24.13 9.69 1.83
CA ARG A 569 25.06 10.47 2.66
C ARG A 569 25.64 11.66 1.92
N LEU A 570 26.06 11.48 0.67
CA LEU A 570 26.57 12.58 -0.15
C LEU A 570 25.51 13.67 -0.35
N ILE A 571 24.28 13.26 -0.67
CA ILE A 571 23.13 14.17 -0.81
C ILE A 571 22.90 14.92 0.52
N GLN A 572 22.88 14.22 1.66
CA GLN A 572 22.70 14.84 2.98
C GLN A 572 23.81 15.85 3.31
N ILE A 573 25.07 15.58 2.95
CA ILE A 573 26.18 16.54 3.14
C ILE A 573 25.90 17.83 2.36
N VAL A 574 25.47 17.72 1.09
CA VAL A 574 25.10 18.89 0.28
C VAL A 574 23.93 19.65 0.92
N GLY A 575 22.93 18.94 1.43
CA GLY A 575 21.81 19.55 2.15
C GLY A 575 22.26 20.31 3.41
N TRP A 576 23.15 19.73 4.23
CA TRP A 576 23.73 20.40 5.39
C TRP A 576 24.52 21.67 5.02
N LEU A 577 25.26 21.66 3.92
CA LEU A 577 25.93 22.87 3.42
C LEU A 577 24.93 23.97 3.03
N GLY A 578 23.79 23.60 2.45
CA GLY A 578 22.66 24.51 2.20
C GLY A 578 22.07 25.10 3.48
N VAL A 579 21.83 24.24 4.49
CA VAL A 579 21.33 24.65 5.82
C VAL A 579 22.29 25.66 6.47
N LEU A 580 23.59 25.35 6.53
CA LEU A 580 24.60 26.26 7.09
C LEU A 580 24.68 27.57 6.28
N GLY A 581 24.58 27.49 4.95
CA GLY A 581 24.55 28.65 4.07
C GLY A 581 23.34 29.57 4.27
N THR A 582 22.24 29.07 4.83
CA THR A 582 21.04 29.86 5.13
C THR A 582 21.32 30.94 6.16
N VAL A 583 22.25 30.71 7.11
CA VAL A 583 22.69 31.74 8.07
C VAL A 583 23.29 32.94 7.34
N ALA A 584 24.07 32.69 6.28
CA ALA A 584 24.64 33.76 5.45
C ALA A 584 23.55 34.51 4.66
N ALA A 585 22.51 33.83 4.18
CA ALA A 585 21.37 34.45 3.51
C ALA A 585 20.59 35.38 4.45
N ILE A 586 20.27 34.92 5.66
CA ILE A 586 19.60 35.74 6.68
C ILE A 586 20.45 36.94 7.06
N TYR A 587 21.73 36.73 7.34
CA TYR A 587 22.65 37.82 7.67
C TYR A 587 22.74 38.83 6.51
N SER A 588 22.80 38.37 5.26
CA SER A 588 22.79 39.23 4.07
C SER A 588 21.52 40.07 3.97
N ALA A 589 20.35 39.48 4.21
CA ALA A 589 19.08 40.20 4.21
C ALA A 589 19.05 41.30 5.29
N VAL A 590 19.42 40.97 6.53
CA VAL A 590 19.48 41.93 7.65
C VAL A 590 20.44 43.08 7.33
N GLN A 591 21.63 42.78 6.82
CA GLN A 591 22.60 43.81 6.43
C GLN A 591 22.10 44.66 5.27
N SER A 592 21.31 44.10 4.34
CA SER A 592 20.72 44.83 3.23
C SER A 592 19.82 45.99 3.69
N TRP A 593 19.04 45.76 4.74
CA TRP A 593 18.16 46.77 5.35
C TRP A 593 18.92 47.81 6.19
N ARG A 594 20.10 47.47 6.72
CA ARG A 594 20.94 48.39 7.49
C ARG A 594 21.75 49.38 6.65
N ILE A 595 21.90 49.14 5.35
CA ILE A 595 22.67 50.02 4.45
C ILE A 595 21.81 51.22 4.04
N PRO A 596 22.20 52.47 4.40
CA PRO A 596 21.52 53.68 3.96
C PRO A 596 21.54 53.81 2.43
N GLN A 597 20.47 54.37 1.85
CA GLN A 597 20.32 54.64 0.41
C GLN A 597 20.43 53.41 -0.53
N ARG A 598 20.40 52.17 0.00
CA ARG A 598 20.31 50.96 -0.83
C ARG A 598 18.95 50.89 -1.52
N TRP A 599 18.95 50.64 -2.83
CA TRP A 599 17.73 50.52 -3.64
C TRP A 599 16.78 49.45 -3.08
N TRP A 600 15.50 49.79 -2.97
CA TRP A 600 14.49 48.97 -2.28
C TRP A 600 14.33 47.57 -2.90
N ALA A 601 14.39 47.45 -4.23
CA ALA A 601 14.25 46.14 -4.89
C ALA A 601 15.44 45.21 -4.61
N ALA A 602 16.63 45.75 -4.36
CA ALA A 602 17.78 44.94 -3.94
C ALA A 602 17.61 44.41 -2.49
N ARG A 603 16.96 45.20 -1.62
CA ARG A 603 16.62 44.76 -0.26
C ARG A 603 15.56 43.67 -0.28
N LEU A 604 14.54 43.85 -1.13
CA LEU A 604 13.50 42.86 -1.35
C LEU A 604 14.11 41.55 -1.89
N GLY A 605 14.99 41.62 -2.89
CA GLY A 605 15.66 40.44 -3.45
C GLY A 605 16.47 39.65 -2.40
N ASP A 606 17.29 40.33 -1.58
CA ASP A 606 18.04 39.66 -0.51
C ASP A 606 17.10 39.02 0.54
N THR A 607 15.98 39.68 0.83
CA THR A 607 14.96 39.17 1.77
C THR A 607 14.25 37.95 1.21
N LEU A 608 13.84 37.98 -0.06
CA LEU A 608 13.20 36.85 -0.73
C LEU A 608 14.16 35.64 -0.79
N ILE A 609 15.44 35.84 -1.08
CA ILE A 609 16.43 34.75 -1.05
C ILE A 609 16.53 34.16 0.36
N ALA A 610 16.61 34.99 1.40
CA ALA A 610 16.65 34.50 2.78
C ALA A 610 15.38 33.71 3.15
N LEU A 611 14.19 34.20 2.77
CA LEU A 611 12.92 33.50 2.97
C LEU A 611 12.85 32.19 2.18
N GLY A 612 13.35 32.16 0.95
CA GLY A 612 13.46 30.94 0.14
C GLY A 612 14.37 29.90 0.79
N CYS A 613 15.55 30.31 1.28
CA CYS A 613 16.45 29.43 2.04
C CYS A 613 15.80 28.93 3.33
N LEU A 614 15.09 29.80 4.07
CA LEU A 614 14.35 29.41 5.28
C LEU A 614 13.23 28.40 4.96
N GLY A 615 12.48 28.60 3.88
CA GLY A 615 11.46 27.67 3.41
C GLY A 615 12.06 26.31 3.02
N ALA A 616 13.22 26.30 2.35
CA ALA A 616 13.94 25.07 2.05
C ALA A 616 14.42 24.34 3.32
N VAL A 617 14.97 25.07 4.29
CA VAL A 617 15.35 24.51 5.62
C VAL A 617 14.13 23.92 6.31
N TRP A 618 13.03 24.68 6.38
CA TRP A 618 11.79 24.21 6.98
C TRP A 618 11.30 22.91 6.35
N PHE A 619 11.25 22.85 5.01
CA PHE A 619 10.85 21.65 4.27
C PHE A 619 11.74 20.46 4.60
N VAL A 620 13.07 20.64 4.54
CA VAL A 620 14.07 19.59 4.80
C VAL A 620 13.91 18.97 6.18
N PHE A 621 13.68 19.79 7.21
CA PHE A 621 13.50 19.30 8.58
C PHE A 621 12.10 18.74 8.83
N THR A 622 11.05 19.33 8.25
CA THR A 622 9.68 18.80 8.36
C THR A 622 9.59 17.37 7.82
N TRP A 623 10.31 17.09 6.74
CA TRP A 623 10.27 15.83 6.02
C TRP A 623 11.46 14.90 6.30
N ASN A 624 12.22 15.15 7.38
CA ASN A 624 13.33 14.31 7.84
C ASN A 624 14.41 13.99 6.80
N MET A 625 14.59 14.83 5.77
CA MET A 625 15.49 14.52 4.65
C MET A 625 16.98 14.49 5.05
N LEU A 626 17.32 15.08 6.21
CA LEU A 626 18.67 15.08 6.80
C LEU A 626 18.79 14.19 8.04
N HIS A 627 17.88 13.23 8.23
CA HIS A 627 17.90 12.33 9.38
C HIS A 627 19.22 11.53 9.46
N TRP A 628 19.76 11.38 10.68
CA TRP A 628 21.06 10.74 10.90
C TRP A 628 21.04 9.24 10.63
N SER A 629 19.94 8.56 10.95
CA SER A 629 19.77 7.14 10.65
C SER A 629 19.39 6.94 9.19
N LEU A 630 20.00 5.94 8.55
CA LEU A 630 19.61 5.39 7.24
C LEU A 630 18.95 4.01 7.40
N LYS A 631 18.32 3.77 8.56
CA LYS A 631 17.37 2.67 8.75
C LYS A 631 15.98 3.22 8.42
N TYR A 632 15.31 2.66 7.41
CA TYR A 632 14.03 3.22 6.94
C TYR A 632 13.08 2.24 6.25
#